data_AF-A0A9N9WPD2-F1
#
_entry.id   AF-A0A9N9WPD2-F1
#
_cell.length_a   1.000
_cell.length_b   1.000
_cell.length_c   1.000
_cell.angle_alpha   90.00
_cell.angle_beta   90.00
_cell.angle_gamma   90.00
#
_symmetry.space_group_name_H-M   'P 1'
#
loop_
_entity.id
_entity.type
_entity.pdbx_description
1 polymer ?
#
loop_
_entity_poly.entity_id
_entity_poly.type
_entity_poly.pdbx_seq_one_letter_code
_entity_poly.pdbx_strand_id
1 'polypeptide(L)'
;MKFAVGFLSLIVIIFQVKCVSAEDESQACMIKILKEKELLNEDFSYPRQPTRCFLAAIIITAMEDGFYSKFDNEEGINADCVKSELKKKNLVYHLIKKDIIESSKTLSEEEIKSLLNENKETMKSILNSAAKACKSDDKWGGIFDDVLDIKNTTHAALESNYCCLKTSIDKNLIKIENIDVNPYNFDTSNVDCNAIIENKKNDIVRKFRAKYNESGLSQNKINCIVNNLNESNFFDTTIALKTLEKIDLEPFVRAENKRKLSNKIEAGITGIFSCMIENY
;
A
#
# COMPACT_ATOMS: atom_id res chain seq x y z
N MET A 1 22.11 -14.78 26.59
CA MET A 1 20.91 -15.63 26.78
C MET A 1 19.87 -15.05 27.75
N LYS A 2 19.74 -13.71 27.83
CA LYS A 2 18.68 -13.00 28.60
C LYS A 2 17.76 -12.12 27.72
N PHE A 3 17.99 -12.09 26.40
CA PHE A 3 17.18 -11.31 25.44
C PHE A 3 16.02 -12.09 24.82
N ALA A 4 16.02 -13.44 24.89
CA ALA A 4 14.99 -14.26 24.25
C ALA A 4 13.71 -14.42 25.09
N VAL A 5 13.76 -14.14 26.40
CA VAL A 5 12.59 -14.32 27.30
C VAL A 5 11.69 -13.07 27.31
N GLY A 6 12.22 -11.88 27.00
CA GLY A 6 11.42 -10.64 26.93
C GLY A 6 10.56 -10.51 25.67
N PHE A 7 10.96 -11.13 24.56
CA PHE A 7 10.23 -11.06 23.28
C PHE A 7 9.08 -12.10 23.21
N LEU A 8 9.24 -13.26 23.85
CA LEU A 8 8.18 -14.29 23.92
C LEU A 8 7.02 -13.90 24.84
N SER A 9 7.26 -13.15 25.91
CA SER A 9 6.19 -12.71 26.83
C SER A 9 5.32 -11.58 26.26
N LEU A 10 5.84 -10.77 25.31
CA LEU A 10 5.06 -9.74 24.62
C LEU A 10 4.11 -10.35 23.58
N ILE A 11 4.45 -11.51 23.01
CA ILE A 11 3.65 -12.20 21.98
C ILE A 11 2.53 -13.05 22.59
N VAL A 12 2.72 -13.62 23.79
CA VAL A 12 1.73 -14.51 24.43
C VAL A 12 0.63 -13.75 25.20
N ILE A 13 0.89 -12.54 25.71
CA ILE A 13 -0.13 -11.75 26.45
C ILE A 13 -1.19 -11.13 25.51
N ILE A 14 -0.92 -11.03 24.20
CA ILE A 14 -1.88 -10.51 23.21
C ILE A 14 -2.95 -11.56 22.83
N PHE A 15 -2.74 -12.84 23.12
CA PHE A 15 -3.65 -13.93 22.68
C PHE A 15 -4.72 -14.36 23.69
N GLN A 16 -4.96 -13.63 24.78
CA GLN A 16 -5.99 -13.98 25.78
C GLN A 16 -7.13 -12.97 26.00
N VAL A 17 -7.44 -12.10 25.04
CA VAL A 17 -8.69 -11.33 25.09
C VAL A 17 -9.56 -11.64 23.87
N LYS A 18 -10.58 -12.48 24.14
CA LYS A 18 -11.85 -12.66 23.42
C LYS A 18 -11.90 -12.16 21.96
N CYS A 19 -12.06 -13.10 21.03
CA CYS A 19 -12.58 -12.96 19.66
C CYS A 19 -13.22 -11.59 19.31
N VAL A 20 -12.38 -10.60 19.05
CA VAL A 20 -12.66 -9.40 18.27
C VAL A 20 -11.61 -9.43 17.18
N SER A 21 -12.00 -9.23 15.92
CA SER A 21 -11.00 -9.24 14.86
C SER A 21 -10.04 -8.06 15.13
N ALA A 22 -8.72 -8.31 15.13
CA ALA A 22 -7.72 -7.27 15.36
C ALA A 22 -7.85 -6.10 14.36
N GLU A 23 -8.49 -6.36 13.22
CA GLU A 23 -8.85 -5.41 12.18
C GLU A 23 -9.90 -4.39 12.67
N ASP A 24 -10.97 -4.85 13.34
CA ASP A 24 -12.03 -3.97 13.86
C ASP A 24 -11.52 -3.03 14.97
N GLU A 25 -10.62 -3.51 15.83
CA GLU A 25 -10.00 -2.69 16.89
C GLU A 25 -9.01 -1.67 16.33
N SER A 26 -8.23 -2.05 15.32
CA SER A 26 -7.35 -1.14 14.58
C SER A 26 -8.16 -0.02 13.90
N GLN A 27 -9.23 -0.38 13.18
CA GLN A 27 -10.10 0.57 12.50
C GLN A 27 -10.79 1.52 13.48
N ALA A 28 -11.31 1.01 14.60
CA ALA A 28 -11.89 1.83 15.66
C ALA A 28 -10.90 2.84 16.26
N CYS A 29 -9.64 2.43 16.43
CA CYS A 29 -8.58 3.32 16.90
C CYS A 29 -8.20 4.40 15.87
N MET A 30 -8.13 4.05 14.59
CA MET A 30 -7.88 5.04 13.53
C MET A 30 -9.02 6.05 13.43
N ILE A 31 -10.29 5.61 13.51
CA ILE A 31 -11.46 6.50 13.55
C ILE A 31 -11.37 7.45 14.74
N LYS A 32 -11.04 6.94 15.93
CA LYS A 32 -10.88 7.76 17.14
C LYS A 32 -9.81 8.84 16.94
N ILE A 33 -8.64 8.47 16.43
CA ILE A 33 -7.53 9.41 16.17
C ILE A 33 -7.93 10.45 15.13
N LEU A 34 -8.61 10.05 14.05
CA LEU A 34 -9.08 10.99 13.03
C LEU A 34 -10.10 11.99 13.57
N LYS A 35 -10.98 11.58 14.50
CA LYS A 35 -11.90 12.49 15.20
C LYS A 35 -11.15 13.45 16.14
N GLU A 36 -10.18 12.96 16.91
CA GLU A 36 -9.33 13.81 17.76
C GLU A 36 -8.52 14.84 16.94
N LYS A 37 -8.29 14.56 15.66
CA LYS A 37 -7.65 15.46 14.69
C LYS A 37 -8.64 16.33 13.90
N GLU A 38 -9.93 16.24 14.20
CA GLU A 38 -11.02 16.96 13.51
C GLU A 38 -11.10 16.64 12.00
N LEU A 39 -10.62 15.44 11.59
CA LEU A 39 -10.64 14.98 10.21
C LEU A 39 -11.86 14.11 9.88
N LEU A 40 -12.55 13.60 10.91
CA LEU A 40 -13.83 12.91 10.79
C LEU A 40 -14.86 13.56 11.72
N ASN A 41 -16.11 13.61 11.27
CA ASN A 41 -17.23 14.10 12.08
C ASN A 41 -17.40 13.26 13.35
N GLU A 42 -17.83 13.88 14.44
CA GLU A 42 -18.06 13.18 15.71
C GLU A 42 -19.08 12.05 15.58
N ASP A 43 -20.04 12.19 14.65
CA ASP A 43 -21.10 11.22 14.39
C ASP A 43 -20.63 10.03 13.52
N PHE A 44 -19.40 10.05 13.00
CA PHE A 44 -18.89 8.94 12.18
C PHE A 44 -18.89 7.64 13.01
N SER A 45 -19.71 6.68 12.62
CA SER A 45 -20.00 5.51 13.43
C SER A 45 -18.75 4.70 13.78
N TYR A 46 -18.62 4.35 15.06
CA TYR A 46 -17.59 3.42 15.51
C TYR A 46 -18.05 1.99 15.21
N PRO A 47 -17.20 1.12 14.65
CA PRO A 47 -17.49 -0.31 14.64
C PRO A 47 -17.65 -0.83 16.07
N ARG A 48 -16.81 -0.38 17.02
CA ARG A 48 -16.92 -0.55 18.50
C ARG A 48 -16.09 0.52 19.24
N GLN A 49 -16.34 0.74 20.54
CA GLN A 49 -15.47 1.61 21.37
C GLN A 49 -14.08 0.97 21.53
N PRO A 50 -13.00 1.64 21.11
CA PRO A 50 -11.66 1.07 21.21
C PRO A 50 -11.17 1.09 22.67
N THR A 51 -10.56 0.01 23.13
CA THR A 51 -10.11 -0.10 24.52
C THR A 51 -8.67 0.38 24.72
N ARG A 52 -7.79 0.26 23.71
CA ARG A 52 -6.38 0.70 23.76
C ARG A 52 -5.84 1.12 22.38
N CYS A 53 -5.62 2.42 22.16
CA CYS A 53 -5.11 2.94 20.86
C CYS A 53 -3.63 3.30 20.82
N PHE A 54 -2.85 2.93 21.85
CA PHE A 54 -1.42 3.23 21.91
C PHE A 54 -0.65 2.68 20.69
N LEU A 55 -1.02 1.49 20.20
CA LEU A 55 -0.40 0.89 19.02
C LEU A 55 -0.72 1.64 17.72
N ALA A 56 -1.90 2.25 17.61
CA ALA A 56 -2.29 3.01 16.41
C ALA A 56 -1.39 4.23 16.21
N ALA A 57 -1.00 4.93 17.28
CA ALA A 57 -0.05 6.04 17.19
C ALA A 57 1.33 5.59 16.65
N ILE A 58 1.83 4.43 17.09
CA ILE A 58 3.09 3.86 16.60
C ILE A 58 3.00 3.50 15.11
N ILE A 59 1.88 2.89 14.70
CA ILE A 59 1.63 2.53 13.30
C ILE A 59 1.58 3.78 12.41
N ILE A 60 0.88 4.83 12.85
CA ILE A 60 0.80 6.09 12.10
C ILE A 60 2.20 6.70 11.93
N THR A 61 3.01 6.77 12.98
CA THR A 61 4.39 7.26 12.88
C THR A 61 5.22 6.45 11.89
N ALA A 62 5.10 5.12 11.92
CA ALA A 62 5.79 4.26 10.96
C ALA A 62 5.28 4.46 9.50
N MET A 63 3.98 4.68 9.31
CA MET A 63 3.40 5.03 8.01
C MET A 63 3.90 6.38 7.51
N GLU A 64 3.99 7.38 8.40
CA GLU A 64 4.55 8.68 8.08
C GLU A 64 6.00 8.56 7.63
N ASP A 65 6.86 7.93 8.41
CA ASP A 65 8.28 7.77 8.07
C ASP A 65 8.45 6.99 6.77
N GLY A 66 7.68 5.92 6.59
CA GLY A 66 7.68 5.14 5.34
C GLY A 66 7.22 5.95 4.14
N PHE A 67 6.14 6.73 4.27
CA PHE A 67 5.63 7.58 3.21
C PHE A 67 6.62 8.68 2.84
N TYR A 68 7.17 9.36 3.84
CA TYR A 68 8.06 10.50 3.64
C TYR A 68 9.45 10.08 3.15
N SER A 69 9.94 8.88 3.47
CA SER A 69 11.22 8.37 2.96
C SER A 69 11.29 8.30 1.42
N LYS A 70 10.14 8.27 0.74
CA LYS A 70 10.07 8.29 -0.73
C LYS A 70 10.62 9.57 -1.34
N PHE A 71 10.59 10.69 -0.60
CA PHE A 71 11.07 11.98 -1.09
C PHE A 71 12.60 12.13 -0.97
N ASP A 72 13.30 11.26 -0.23
CA ASP A 72 14.73 11.43 0.07
C ASP A 72 15.65 11.23 -1.14
N ASN A 73 15.19 10.54 -2.17
CA ASN A 73 16.01 10.14 -3.31
C ASN A 73 15.62 10.84 -4.62
N GLU A 74 14.72 11.82 -4.56
CA GLU A 74 14.16 12.45 -5.74
C GLU A 74 14.89 13.76 -6.05
N GLU A 75 15.55 13.79 -7.22
CA GLU A 75 16.31 14.95 -7.68
C GLU A 75 15.39 16.15 -7.95
N GLY A 76 15.82 17.34 -7.53
CA GLY A 76 15.05 18.59 -7.71
C GLY A 76 14.01 18.87 -6.63
N ILE A 77 13.97 18.08 -5.55
CA ILE A 77 13.08 18.30 -4.40
C ILE A 77 13.88 18.79 -3.19
N ASN A 78 13.42 19.85 -2.54
CA ASN A 78 13.82 20.14 -1.16
C ASN A 78 13.05 19.21 -0.21
N ALA A 79 13.52 17.96 -0.10
CA ALA A 79 12.82 16.88 0.60
C ALA A 79 12.45 17.26 2.04
N ASP A 80 13.35 17.93 2.77
CA ASP A 80 13.11 18.36 4.15
C ASP A 80 11.97 19.38 4.26
N CYS A 81 11.96 20.39 3.37
CA CYS A 81 10.87 21.36 3.31
C CYS A 81 9.53 20.67 3.04
N VAL A 82 9.51 19.79 2.06
CA VAL A 82 8.30 19.09 1.62
C VAL A 82 7.73 18.25 2.74
N LYS A 83 8.56 17.41 3.35
CA LYS A 83 8.14 16.55 4.46
C LYS A 83 7.52 17.37 5.58
N SER A 84 8.13 18.51 5.90
CA SER A 84 7.63 19.42 6.93
C SER A 84 6.26 19.99 6.58
N GLU A 85 6.05 20.47 5.36
CA GLU A 85 4.75 21.00 4.91
C GLU A 85 3.67 19.91 4.85
N LEU A 86 4.00 18.70 4.39
CA LEU A 86 3.05 17.59 4.36
C LEU A 86 2.66 17.09 5.76
N LYS A 87 3.62 17.02 6.69
CA LYS A 87 3.37 16.72 8.11
C LYS A 87 2.49 17.78 8.75
N LYS A 88 2.79 19.06 8.54
CA LYS A 88 2.01 20.20 9.06
C LYS A 88 0.54 20.17 8.61
N LYS A 89 0.29 19.64 7.43
CA LYS A 89 -1.05 19.50 6.84
C LYS A 89 -1.69 18.14 7.07
N ASN A 90 -1.07 17.26 7.87
CA ASN A 90 -1.58 15.93 8.21
C ASN A 90 -1.90 15.06 6.97
N LEU A 91 -1.12 15.12 5.90
CA LEU A 91 -1.42 14.37 4.66
C LEU A 91 -1.64 12.87 4.90
N VAL A 92 -0.80 12.25 5.74
CA VAL A 92 -0.92 10.81 6.04
C VAL A 92 -2.23 10.48 6.77
N TYR A 93 -2.76 11.40 7.58
CA TYR A 93 -4.07 11.21 8.18
C TYR A 93 -5.20 11.31 7.14
N HIS A 94 -5.05 12.13 6.10
CA HIS A 94 -5.99 12.12 4.97
C HIS A 94 -5.93 10.83 4.16
N LEU A 95 -4.75 10.20 4.04
CA LEU A 95 -4.62 8.86 3.45
C LEU A 95 -5.32 7.80 4.31
N ILE A 96 -5.14 7.83 5.63
CA ILE A 96 -5.86 6.93 6.54
C ILE A 96 -7.36 7.19 6.49
N LYS A 97 -7.80 8.45 6.41
CA LYS A 97 -9.22 8.82 6.24
C LYS A 97 -9.81 8.20 4.97
N LYS A 98 -9.06 8.19 3.86
CA LYS A 98 -9.47 7.51 2.61
C LYS A 98 -9.76 6.03 2.88
N ASP A 99 -8.82 5.31 3.48
CA ASP A 99 -8.96 3.89 3.78
C ASP A 99 -10.15 3.60 4.71
N ILE A 100 -10.40 4.47 5.69
CA ILE A 100 -11.55 4.36 6.61
C ILE A 100 -12.89 4.57 5.89
N ILE A 101 -12.97 5.52 4.95
CA ILE A 101 -14.17 5.75 4.15
C ILE A 101 -14.43 4.57 3.21
N GLU A 102 -13.39 4.07 2.51
CA GLU A 102 -13.49 2.94 1.58
C GLU A 102 -13.89 1.62 2.27
N SER A 103 -13.45 1.43 3.51
CA SER A 103 -13.78 0.25 4.33
C SER A 103 -15.07 0.40 5.13
N SER A 104 -15.78 1.53 5.01
CA SER A 104 -17.01 1.78 5.77
C SER A 104 -18.14 0.87 5.29
N LYS A 105 -18.78 0.18 6.24
CA LYS A 105 -19.97 -0.65 6.00
C LYS A 105 -21.27 0.06 6.36
N THR A 106 -21.19 1.25 6.92
CA THR A 106 -22.34 2.00 7.45
C THR A 106 -22.76 3.16 6.56
N LEU A 107 -21.89 3.57 5.63
CA LEU A 107 -22.18 4.61 4.65
C LEU A 107 -22.79 4.01 3.40
N SER A 108 -23.68 4.76 2.75
CA SER A 108 -24.13 4.45 1.40
C SER A 108 -23.02 4.68 0.36
N GLU A 109 -23.15 4.05 -0.81
CA GLU A 109 -22.18 4.22 -1.91
C GLU A 109 -22.06 5.68 -2.36
N GLU A 110 -23.16 6.44 -2.37
CA GLU A 110 -23.18 7.85 -2.72
C GLU A 110 -22.41 8.71 -1.69
N GLU A 111 -22.60 8.43 -0.40
CA GLU A 111 -21.85 9.10 0.68
C GLU A 111 -20.37 8.77 0.62
N ILE A 112 -20.02 7.50 0.40
CA ILE A 112 -18.62 7.06 0.22
C ILE A 112 -18.00 7.85 -0.94
N LYS A 113 -18.66 7.89 -2.10
CA LYS A 113 -18.15 8.59 -3.28
C LYS A 113 -17.96 10.10 -3.03
N SER A 114 -18.92 10.72 -2.35
CA SER A 114 -18.86 12.15 -1.99
C SER A 114 -17.67 12.45 -1.07
N LEU A 115 -17.55 11.71 0.04
CA LEU A 115 -16.49 11.89 1.03
C LEU A 115 -15.10 11.58 0.46
N LEU A 116 -14.98 10.59 -0.43
CA LEU A 116 -13.73 10.30 -1.12
C LEU A 116 -13.31 11.44 -2.06
N ASN A 117 -14.25 12.02 -2.80
CA ASN A 117 -13.97 13.17 -3.66
C ASN A 117 -13.53 14.40 -2.86
N GLU A 118 -14.22 14.71 -1.76
CA GLU A 118 -13.84 15.80 -0.87
C GLU A 118 -12.44 15.61 -0.28
N ASN A 119 -12.15 14.39 0.20
CA ASN A 119 -10.84 14.06 0.74
C ASN A 119 -9.74 14.14 -0.33
N LYS A 120 -10.04 13.74 -1.57
CA LYS A 120 -9.12 13.83 -2.71
C LYS A 120 -8.76 15.28 -3.07
N GLU A 121 -9.74 16.17 -3.14
CA GLU A 121 -9.49 17.60 -3.39
C GLU A 121 -8.69 18.25 -2.25
N THR A 122 -8.96 17.83 -1.01
CA THR A 122 -8.19 18.29 0.15
C THR A 122 -6.73 17.88 0.06
N MET A 123 -6.46 16.59 -0.20
CA MET A 123 -5.10 16.10 -0.37
C MET A 123 -4.40 16.81 -1.55
N LYS A 124 -5.10 17.07 -2.66
CA LYS A 124 -4.58 17.81 -3.80
C LYS A 124 -4.13 19.22 -3.43
N SER A 125 -4.97 19.91 -2.66
CA SER A 125 -4.66 21.25 -2.15
C SER A 125 -3.43 21.25 -1.25
N ILE A 126 -3.29 20.25 -0.37
CA ILE A 126 -2.12 20.08 0.51
C ILE A 126 -0.83 19.92 -0.32
N LEU A 127 -0.86 19.03 -1.30
CA LEU A 127 0.31 18.72 -2.13
C LEU A 127 0.74 19.91 -2.98
N ASN A 128 -0.22 20.59 -3.63
CA ASN A 128 0.04 21.81 -4.39
C ASN A 128 0.59 22.94 -3.51
N SER A 129 0.09 23.06 -2.28
CA SER A 129 0.57 24.06 -1.32
C SER A 129 2.02 23.78 -0.90
N ALA A 130 2.35 22.51 -0.62
CA ALA A 130 3.72 22.10 -0.29
C ALA A 130 4.68 22.33 -1.47
N ALA A 131 4.24 22.02 -2.68
CA ALA A 131 5.00 22.27 -3.92
C ALA A 131 5.44 23.72 -4.02
N LYS A 132 4.44 24.60 -3.90
CA LYS A 132 4.60 26.05 -4.03
C LYS A 132 5.45 26.61 -2.90
N ALA A 133 5.25 26.17 -1.66
CA ALA A 133 6.01 26.63 -0.50
C ALA A 133 7.49 26.23 -0.61
N CYS A 134 7.77 25.03 -1.12
CA CYS A 134 9.12 24.49 -1.21
C CYS A 134 9.83 24.78 -2.53
N LYS A 135 9.17 25.52 -3.45
CA LYS A 135 9.69 25.86 -4.79
C LYS A 135 10.14 24.63 -5.58
N SER A 136 9.41 23.52 -5.42
CA SER A 136 9.70 22.28 -6.13
C SER A 136 9.30 22.41 -7.62
N ASP A 137 10.09 21.82 -8.51
CA ASP A 137 9.89 21.87 -9.98
C ASP A 137 8.60 21.14 -10.43
N ASP A 138 8.05 21.49 -11.60
CA ASP A 138 6.77 20.95 -12.14
C ASP A 138 6.76 19.42 -12.32
N LYS A 139 7.95 18.80 -12.35
CA LYS A 139 8.17 17.34 -12.31
C LYS A 139 7.58 16.67 -11.06
N TRP A 140 7.25 17.44 -10.04
CA TRP A 140 6.55 17.03 -8.82
C TRP A 140 5.18 16.38 -9.07
N GLY A 141 4.51 16.68 -10.19
CA GLY A 141 3.18 16.17 -10.51
C GLY A 141 3.06 14.64 -10.41
N GLY A 142 4.08 13.90 -10.86
CA GLY A 142 4.06 12.43 -10.85
C GLY A 142 4.00 11.79 -9.46
N ILE A 143 4.61 12.42 -8.45
CA ILE A 143 4.59 11.90 -7.07
C ILE A 143 3.21 12.16 -6.42
N PHE A 144 2.49 13.22 -6.82
CA PHE A 144 1.13 13.46 -6.33
C PHE A 144 0.05 12.72 -7.08
N ASP A 145 0.28 12.44 -8.35
CA ASP A 145 -0.61 11.59 -9.12
C ASP A 145 -0.66 10.18 -8.49
N ASP A 146 0.47 9.68 -7.97
CA ASP A 146 0.57 8.43 -7.19
C ASP A 146 -0.11 8.51 -5.80
N VAL A 147 -0.09 9.66 -5.13
CA VAL A 147 -0.65 9.86 -3.78
C VAL A 147 -2.16 10.15 -3.81
N LEU A 148 -2.62 10.84 -4.86
CA LEU A 148 -3.99 11.32 -4.98
C LEU A 148 -4.88 10.43 -5.84
N ASP A 149 -4.30 9.45 -6.55
CA ASP A 149 -4.99 8.76 -7.65
C ASP A 149 -5.58 9.80 -8.66
N ILE A 150 -4.99 11.00 -8.73
CA ILE A 150 -5.34 12.03 -9.71
C ILE A 150 -4.55 11.67 -10.95
N LYS A 151 -5.17 10.81 -11.75
CA LYS A 151 -4.69 10.44 -13.06
C LYS A 151 -4.69 11.65 -13.99
N ASN A 152 -3.59 12.40 -14.06
CA ASN A 152 -3.02 12.67 -15.38
C ASN A 152 -2.18 11.45 -15.74
N THR A 153 -2.86 10.36 -16.11
CA THR A 153 -2.19 9.11 -16.46
C THR A 153 -1.30 9.38 -17.67
N THR A 154 0.00 9.53 -17.43
CA THR A 154 0.98 9.57 -18.50
C THR A 154 0.82 8.29 -19.34
N HIS A 155 1.18 8.34 -20.63
CA HIS A 155 1.05 7.17 -21.50
C HIS A 155 1.74 5.93 -20.90
N ALA A 156 2.93 6.11 -20.33
CA ALA A 156 3.66 5.05 -19.61
C ALA A 156 2.90 4.48 -18.39
N ALA A 157 2.13 5.30 -17.67
CA ALA A 157 1.30 4.83 -16.57
C ALA A 157 0.06 4.06 -17.07
N LEU A 158 -0.51 4.43 -18.22
CA LEU A 158 -1.59 3.69 -18.87
C LEU A 158 -1.10 2.32 -19.33
N GLU A 159 0.03 2.28 -20.04
CA GLU A 159 0.71 1.04 -20.46
C GLU A 159 1.03 0.15 -19.25
N SER A 160 1.59 0.72 -18.18
CA SER A 160 1.90 -0.08 -16.99
C SER A 160 0.66 -0.64 -16.31
N ASN A 161 -0.44 0.12 -16.21
CA ASN A 161 -1.67 -0.36 -15.58
C ASN A 161 -2.34 -1.44 -16.44
N TYR A 162 -2.40 -1.22 -17.76
CA TYR A 162 -2.84 -2.21 -18.73
C TYR A 162 -2.04 -3.51 -18.59
N CYS A 163 -0.71 -3.43 -18.53
CA CYS A 163 0.14 -4.61 -18.40
C CYS A 163 -0.02 -5.34 -17.07
N CYS A 164 -0.15 -4.63 -15.96
CA CYS A 164 -0.43 -5.25 -14.67
C CYS A 164 -1.75 -6.05 -14.69
N LEU A 165 -2.80 -5.46 -15.27
CA LEU A 165 -4.11 -6.10 -15.39
C LEU A 165 -4.09 -7.28 -16.36
N LYS A 166 -3.56 -7.08 -17.56
CA LYS A 166 -3.41 -8.12 -18.58
C LYS A 166 -2.63 -9.32 -18.05
N THR A 167 -1.46 -9.09 -17.43
CA THR A 167 -0.65 -10.18 -16.86
C THR A 167 -1.37 -10.91 -15.73
N SER A 168 -2.14 -10.21 -14.90
CA SER A 168 -2.89 -10.83 -13.79
C SER A 168 -4.01 -11.74 -14.28
N ILE A 169 -4.64 -11.39 -15.42
CA ILE A 169 -5.67 -12.18 -16.10
C ILE A 169 -5.03 -13.34 -16.86
N ASP A 170 -4.01 -13.08 -17.69
CA ASP A 170 -3.32 -14.10 -18.50
C ASP A 170 -2.72 -15.22 -17.63
N LYS A 171 -2.23 -14.87 -16.43
CA LYS A 171 -1.70 -15.84 -15.45
C LYS A 171 -2.78 -16.48 -14.58
N ASN A 172 -4.06 -16.20 -14.82
CA ASN A 172 -5.21 -16.72 -14.08
C ASN A 172 -5.09 -16.48 -12.55
N LEU A 173 -4.48 -15.36 -12.18
CA LEU A 173 -4.32 -14.96 -10.79
C LEU A 173 -5.63 -14.39 -10.27
N ILE A 174 -6.22 -13.48 -11.05
CA ILE A 174 -7.56 -12.93 -10.84
C ILE A 174 -8.54 -13.70 -11.73
N LYS A 175 -9.57 -14.29 -11.13
CA LYS A 175 -10.69 -14.90 -11.84
C LYS A 175 -11.83 -13.91 -11.94
N ILE A 176 -12.11 -13.48 -13.15
CA ILE A 176 -13.12 -12.48 -13.48
C ILE A 176 -13.69 -12.78 -14.87
N GLU A 177 -14.98 -12.53 -15.03
CA GLU A 177 -15.66 -12.58 -16.32
C GLU A 177 -15.87 -11.14 -16.81
N ASN A 178 -15.58 -10.87 -18.09
CA ASN A 178 -15.90 -9.61 -18.78
C ASN A 178 -15.38 -8.32 -18.12
N ILE A 179 -14.06 -8.17 -17.99
CA ILE A 179 -13.44 -6.89 -17.65
C ILE A 179 -12.77 -6.28 -18.87
N ASP A 180 -13.01 -4.98 -19.06
CA ASP A 180 -12.23 -4.19 -20.00
C ASP A 180 -10.81 -4.02 -19.46
N VAL A 181 -9.86 -4.70 -20.10
CA VAL A 181 -8.44 -4.63 -19.77
C VAL A 181 -7.82 -3.31 -20.22
N ASN A 182 -8.45 -2.61 -21.17
CA ASN A 182 -8.04 -1.31 -21.71
C ASN A 182 -9.18 -0.26 -21.59
N PRO A 183 -9.57 0.12 -20.36
CA PRO A 183 -10.71 1.02 -20.14
C PRO A 183 -10.50 2.44 -20.69
N TYR A 184 -9.27 2.79 -21.05
CA TYR A 184 -8.91 4.08 -21.65
C TYR A 184 -8.82 4.05 -23.17
N ASN A 185 -9.02 2.88 -23.79
CA ASN A 185 -9.02 2.66 -25.23
C ASN A 185 -7.82 3.32 -25.95
N PHE A 186 -6.62 3.23 -25.35
CA PHE A 186 -5.39 3.72 -25.97
C PHE A 186 -4.78 2.62 -26.86
N ASP A 187 -3.91 3.00 -27.80
CA ASP A 187 -3.25 2.05 -28.68
C ASP A 187 -2.32 1.11 -27.90
N THR A 188 -2.66 -0.18 -27.86
CA THR A 188 -1.87 -1.22 -27.19
C THR A 188 -1.05 -2.06 -28.16
N SER A 189 -1.08 -1.78 -29.46
CA SER A 189 -0.48 -2.64 -30.50
C SER A 189 1.04 -2.82 -30.35
N ASN A 190 1.73 -1.83 -29.80
CA ASN A 190 3.18 -1.83 -29.58
C ASN A 190 3.59 -2.06 -28.11
N VAL A 191 2.63 -2.37 -27.23
CA VAL A 191 2.90 -2.50 -25.78
C VAL A 191 3.39 -3.90 -25.45
N ASP A 192 4.67 -4.04 -25.11
CA ASP A 192 5.25 -5.29 -24.62
C ASP A 192 5.12 -5.41 -23.08
N CYS A 193 4.01 -6.00 -22.64
CA CYS A 193 3.76 -6.20 -21.23
C CYS A 193 4.73 -7.16 -20.54
N ASN A 194 5.31 -8.12 -21.27
CA ASN A 194 6.29 -9.03 -20.66
C ASN A 194 7.57 -8.25 -20.33
N ALA A 195 8.06 -7.44 -21.25
CA ALA A 195 9.24 -6.60 -21.02
C ALA A 195 9.01 -5.58 -19.88
N ILE A 196 7.84 -4.91 -19.85
CA ILE A 196 7.52 -3.93 -18.81
C ILE A 196 7.49 -4.59 -17.41
N ILE A 197 6.82 -5.73 -17.28
CA ILE A 197 6.71 -6.43 -16.00
C ILE A 197 8.06 -6.98 -15.56
N GLU A 198 8.84 -7.55 -16.48
CA GLU A 198 10.15 -8.11 -16.17
C GLU A 198 11.16 -7.04 -15.77
N ASN A 199 11.17 -5.89 -16.45
CA ASN A 199 12.00 -4.74 -16.07
C ASN A 199 11.68 -4.26 -14.65
N LYS A 200 10.39 -4.21 -14.28
CA LYS A 200 9.97 -3.85 -12.92
C LYS A 200 10.41 -4.88 -11.88
N LYS A 201 10.28 -6.18 -12.18
CA LYS A 201 10.77 -7.25 -11.29
C LYS A 201 12.28 -7.14 -11.07
N ASN A 202 13.04 -6.94 -12.14
CA ASN A 202 14.49 -6.78 -12.09
C ASN A 202 14.91 -5.56 -11.27
N ASP A 203 14.22 -4.42 -11.42
CA ASP A 203 14.48 -3.23 -10.61
C ASP A 203 14.20 -3.47 -9.11
N ILE A 204 13.10 -4.14 -8.78
CA ILE A 204 12.77 -4.48 -7.39
C ILE A 204 13.82 -5.43 -6.81
N VAL A 205 14.21 -6.48 -7.54
CA VAL A 205 15.25 -7.43 -7.10
C VAL A 205 16.59 -6.71 -6.90
N ARG A 206 16.97 -5.79 -7.80
CA ARG A 206 18.17 -4.98 -7.68
C ARG A 206 18.16 -4.13 -6.42
N LYS A 207 17.07 -3.39 -6.16
CA LYS A 207 16.89 -2.57 -4.96
C LYS A 207 16.89 -3.40 -3.68
N PHE A 208 16.23 -4.57 -3.71
CA PHE A 208 16.22 -5.53 -2.62
C PHE A 208 17.65 -5.99 -2.29
N ARG A 209 18.42 -6.43 -3.29
CA ARG A 209 19.80 -6.89 -3.11
C ARG A 209 20.69 -5.81 -2.51
N ALA A 210 20.61 -4.58 -3.03
CA ALA A 210 21.37 -3.44 -2.49
C ALA A 210 21.07 -3.20 -1.00
N LYS A 211 19.79 -3.10 -0.65
CA LYS A 211 19.34 -2.84 0.73
C LYS A 211 19.79 -3.91 1.74
N TYR A 212 19.67 -5.19 1.38
CA TYR A 212 20.04 -6.27 2.30
C TYR A 212 21.54 -6.52 2.36
N ASN A 213 22.29 -6.19 1.31
CA ASN A 213 23.76 -6.13 1.37
C ASN A 213 24.23 -5.05 2.36
N GLU A 214 23.65 -3.85 2.31
CA GLU A 214 23.94 -2.77 3.26
C GLU A 214 23.61 -3.17 4.71
N SER A 215 22.59 -4.02 4.89
CA SER A 215 22.18 -4.55 6.20
C SER A 215 23.04 -5.72 6.71
N GLY A 216 24.08 -6.11 5.95
CA GLY A 216 25.01 -7.19 6.33
C GLY A 216 24.46 -8.60 6.17
N LEU A 217 23.39 -8.80 5.39
CA LEU A 217 22.88 -10.14 5.09
C LEU A 217 23.84 -10.88 4.15
N SER A 218 24.04 -12.19 4.36
CA SER A 218 24.92 -12.96 3.47
C SER A 218 24.32 -13.11 2.07
N GLN A 219 25.19 -13.15 1.06
CA GLN A 219 24.76 -13.30 -0.34
C GLN A 219 23.95 -14.60 -0.55
N ASN A 220 24.27 -15.67 0.18
CA ASN A 220 23.53 -16.94 0.15
C ASN A 220 22.07 -16.74 0.60
N LYS A 221 21.85 -16.02 1.70
CA LYS A 221 20.50 -15.72 2.19
C LYS A 221 19.73 -14.83 1.22
N ILE A 222 20.37 -13.80 0.69
CA ILE A 222 19.76 -12.91 -0.31
C ILE A 222 19.34 -13.70 -1.56
N ASN A 223 20.21 -14.60 -2.05
CA ASN A 223 19.91 -15.47 -3.19
C ASN A 223 18.75 -16.44 -2.88
N CYS A 224 18.75 -17.05 -1.70
CA CYS A 224 17.66 -17.93 -1.26
C CYS A 224 16.31 -17.20 -1.27
N ILE A 225 16.27 -15.97 -0.74
CA ILE A 225 15.05 -15.15 -0.71
C ILE A 225 14.59 -14.81 -2.12
N VAL A 226 15.48 -14.35 -3.00
CA VAL A 226 15.14 -14.01 -4.39
C VAL A 226 14.61 -15.23 -5.15
N ASN A 227 15.20 -16.41 -4.93
CA ASN A 227 14.72 -17.65 -5.55
C ASN A 227 13.31 -18.00 -5.05
N ASN A 228 13.06 -17.93 -3.73
CA ASN A 228 11.73 -18.18 -3.18
C ASN A 228 10.68 -17.17 -3.69
N LEU A 229 11.06 -15.90 -3.85
CA LEU A 229 10.18 -14.88 -4.44
C LEU A 229 9.79 -15.23 -5.89
N ASN A 230 10.72 -15.78 -6.67
CA ASN A 230 10.48 -16.20 -8.05
C ASN A 230 9.64 -17.49 -8.12
N GLU A 231 10.03 -18.53 -7.39
CA GLU A 231 9.36 -19.83 -7.40
C GLU A 231 7.90 -19.76 -6.91
N SER A 232 7.64 -18.92 -5.90
CA SER A 232 6.28 -18.70 -5.38
C SER A 232 5.42 -17.78 -6.26
N ASN A 233 5.95 -17.25 -7.37
CA ASN A 233 5.32 -16.19 -8.15
C ASN A 233 4.89 -14.99 -7.28
N PHE A 234 5.71 -14.63 -6.28
CA PHE A 234 5.37 -13.60 -5.30
C PHE A 234 5.12 -12.25 -5.95
N PHE A 235 5.97 -11.87 -6.91
CA PHE A 235 5.86 -10.61 -7.64
C PHE A 235 4.56 -10.54 -8.45
N ASP A 236 4.23 -11.59 -9.20
CA ASP A 236 3.02 -11.62 -10.01
C ASP A 236 1.76 -11.63 -9.12
N THR A 237 1.80 -12.34 -8.00
CA THR A 237 0.70 -12.37 -7.02
C THR A 237 0.50 -11.00 -6.36
N THR A 238 1.58 -10.29 -6.04
CA THR A 238 1.52 -8.94 -5.47
C THR A 238 1.00 -7.92 -6.49
N ILE A 239 1.41 -8.04 -7.76
CA ILE A 239 0.88 -7.24 -8.87
C ILE A 239 -0.63 -7.49 -9.01
N ALA A 240 -1.06 -8.74 -9.00
CA ALA A 240 -2.47 -9.10 -9.07
C ALA A 240 -3.27 -8.54 -7.88
N LEU A 241 -2.72 -8.59 -6.66
CA LEU A 241 -3.40 -8.05 -5.48
C LEU A 241 -3.57 -6.53 -5.59
N LYS A 242 -2.51 -5.80 -5.95
CA LYS A 242 -2.59 -4.34 -6.16
C LYS A 242 -3.51 -3.95 -7.31
N THR A 243 -3.57 -4.79 -8.34
CA THR A 243 -4.45 -4.52 -9.49
C THR A 243 -5.90 -4.77 -9.11
N LEU A 244 -6.18 -5.81 -8.33
CA LEU A 244 -7.52 -6.14 -7.83
C LEU A 244 -8.18 -4.97 -7.10
N GLU A 245 -7.40 -4.15 -6.37
CA GLU A 245 -7.88 -2.95 -5.69
C GLU A 245 -8.38 -1.88 -6.65
N LYS A 246 -7.84 -1.84 -7.88
CA LYS A 246 -8.09 -0.80 -8.89
C LYS A 246 -9.17 -1.16 -9.92
N ILE A 247 -9.60 -2.41 -9.94
CA ILE A 247 -10.65 -2.90 -10.84
C ILE A 247 -11.99 -2.69 -10.16
N ASP A 248 -12.99 -2.25 -10.91
CA ASP A 248 -14.37 -2.25 -10.43
C ASP A 248 -14.94 -3.68 -10.46
N LEU A 249 -15.31 -4.18 -9.28
CA LEU A 249 -15.71 -5.56 -9.06
C LEU A 249 -16.73 -5.62 -7.93
N GLU A 250 -17.70 -6.51 -8.11
CA GLU A 250 -18.65 -6.86 -7.06
C GLU A 250 -17.90 -7.30 -5.78
N PRO A 251 -18.35 -6.86 -4.59
CA PRO A 251 -17.61 -7.08 -3.34
C PRO A 251 -17.26 -8.54 -3.06
N PHE A 252 -18.13 -9.49 -3.40
CA PHE A 252 -17.87 -10.91 -3.17
C PHE A 252 -16.80 -11.48 -4.11
N VAL A 253 -16.78 -11.07 -5.39
CA VAL A 253 -15.75 -11.47 -6.37
C VAL A 253 -14.39 -10.92 -5.95
N ARG A 254 -14.37 -9.66 -5.48
CA ARG A 254 -13.17 -9.03 -4.93
C ARG A 254 -12.67 -9.78 -3.70
N ALA A 255 -13.56 -10.11 -2.76
CA ALA A 255 -13.19 -10.83 -1.54
C ALA A 255 -12.63 -12.23 -1.83
N GLU A 256 -13.23 -12.97 -2.77
CA GLU A 256 -12.74 -14.30 -3.16
C GLU A 256 -11.34 -14.23 -3.79
N ASN A 257 -11.14 -13.31 -4.75
CA ASN A 257 -9.83 -13.10 -5.39
C ASN A 257 -8.78 -12.65 -4.36
N LYS A 258 -9.13 -11.73 -3.46
CA LYS A 258 -8.24 -11.25 -2.40
C LYS A 258 -7.78 -12.41 -1.51
N ARG A 259 -8.70 -13.26 -1.06
CA ARG A 259 -8.38 -14.45 -0.25
C ARG A 259 -7.41 -15.40 -0.98
N LYS A 260 -7.67 -15.71 -2.25
CA LYS A 260 -6.80 -16.59 -3.06
C LYS A 260 -5.39 -16.02 -3.22
N LEU A 261 -5.27 -14.72 -3.44
CA LEU A 261 -3.99 -14.03 -3.60
C LEU A 261 -3.24 -13.94 -2.26
N SER A 262 -3.93 -13.62 -1.16
CA SER A 262 -3.33 -13.58 0.19
C SER A 262 -2.73 -14.93 0.57
N ASN A 263 -3.44 -16.05 0.33
CA ASN A 263 -2.90 -17.38 0.62
C ASN A 263 -1.61 -17.69 -0.16
N LYS A 264 -1.50 -17.22 -1.41
CA LYS A 264 -0.29 -17.37 -2.22
C LYS A 264 0.87 -16.51 -1.69
N ILE A 265 0.57 -15.30 -1.24
CA ILE A 265 1.56 -14.41 -0.60
C ILE A 265 2.07 -15.02 0.70
N GLU A 266 1.19 -15.54 1.56
CA GLU A 266 1.57 -16.22 2.82
C GLU A 266 2.49 -17.42 2.59
N ALA A 267 2.19 -18.24 1.57
CA ALA A 267 3.07 -19.34 1.17
C ALA A 267 4.46 -18.83 0.75
N GLY A 268 4.53 -17.76 -0.05
CA GLY A 268 5.78 -17.13 -0.45
C GLY A 268 6.57 -16.57 0.76
N ILE A 269 5.88 -15.90 1.69
CA ILE A 269 6.48 -15.38 2.93
C ILE A 269 7.07 -16.51 3.78
N THR A 270 6.37 -17.65 3.87
CA THR A 270 6.85 -18.82 4.61
C THR A 270 8.17 -19.36 4.02
N GLY A 271 8.30 -19.41 2.69
CA GLY A 271 9.55 -19.78 2.01
C GLY A 271 10.68 -18.75 2.21
N ILE A 272 10.35 -17.47 2.32
CA ILE A 272 11.36 -16.43 2.67
C ILE A 272 11.86 -16.63 4.10
N PHE A 273 10.99 -16.99 5.04
CA PHE A 273 11.38 -17.23 6.43
C PHE A 273 12.30 -18.44 6.61
N SER A 274 12.15 -19.51 5.82
CA SER A 274 13.07 -20.65 5.89
C SER A 274 14.50 -20.25 5.52
N CYS A 275 14.68 -19.37 4.52
CA CYS A 275 15.99 -18.81 4.17
C CYS A 275 16.67 -18.03 5.31
N MET A 276 15.89 -17.51 6.27
CA MET A 276 16.41 -16.71 7.37
C MET A 276 16.81 -17.57 8.58
N ILE A 277 16.06 -18.65 8.81
CA ILE A 277 16.21 -19.59 9.94
C ILE A 277 17.28 -20.65 9.64
N GLU A 278 17.36 -21.12 8.40
CA GLU A 278 18.35 -22.11 8.00
C GLU A 278 19.74 -21.44 7.86
N ASN A 279 20.76 -22.08 8.44
CA ASN A 279 22.15 -21.63 8.33
C ASN A 279 22.71 -22.03 6.94
N TYR A 280 22.44 -21.20 5.94
CA TYR A 280 23.09 -21.23 4.62
C TYR A 280 24.32 -20.31 4.52
#